data_AF-A0A527WEH1-F1
#
_entry.id   AF-A0A527WEH1-F1
#
_cell.length_a   1.000
_cell.length_b   1.000
_cell.length_c   1.000
_cell.angle_alpha   90.00
_cell.angle_beta   90.00
_cell.angle_gamma   90.00
#
_symmetry.space_group_name_H-M   'P 1'
#
loop_
_entity.id
_entity.type
_entity.pdbx_description
1 polymer ?
#
loop_
_entity_poly.entity_id
_entity_poly.type
_entity_poly.pdbx_seq_one_letter_code
_entity_poly.pdbx_strand_id
1 'polypeptide(L)'
;RNFPVYLSTKNTILKAYDGRFKDIFQEVYEKEFEAEFKARKLWYEHRLIDDMVASSLKWSGGYVWACKNYDGDVQSDTVAQGFGSLGLMTSVLMTPDGKTVEAEAAHGTVTRHYRQHQKGEETSTNSIASIFAWTRGLAHRAKLDDNAELKRFAETLEKVCIQTVESGFMTKDLSLLIGPDQPWLSTTGFLDKIDENLQKAMG
;
A
#
# COMPACT_ATOMS: atom_id res chain seq x y z
N ARG A 1 -2.19 -1.41 -12.99
CA ARG A 1 -2.74 -0.36 -12.10
C ARG A 1 -3.24 0.88 -12.86
N ASN A 2 -2.96 1.03 -14.17
CA ASN A 2 -3.47 2.12 -15.02
C ASN A 2 -3.19 3.54 -14.50
N PHE A 3 -1.96 3.75 -14.02
CA PHE A 3 -1.48 5.01 -13.48
C PHE A 3 -0.20 5.44 -14.22
N PRO A 4 0.06 6.75 -14.34
CA PRO A 4 1.34 7.26 -14.80
C PRO A 4 2.47 6.90 -13.81
N VAL A 5 3.71 6.89 -14.30
CA VAL A 5 4.89 6.52 -13.52
C VAL A 5 5.87 7.68 -13.45
N TYR A 6 6.34 7.99 -12.24
CA TYR A 6 7.38 9.00 -12.01
C TYR A 6 8.60 8.37 -11.36
N LEU A 7 9.78 8.52 -11.97
CA LEU A 7 11.06 8.18 -11.35
C LEU A 7 11.66 9.44 -10.73
N SER A 8 12.04 9.38 -9.45
CA SER A 8 12.79 10.46 -8.81
C SER A 8 14.26 10.12 -8.59
N THR A 9 15.17 11.03 -8.95
CA THR A 9 16.61 10.90 -8.61
C THR A 9 17.24 12.26 -8.28
N LYS A 10 18.52 12.28 -7.90
CA LYS A 10 19.33 13.51 -7.76
C LYS A 10 20.46 13.56 -8.81
N ASN A 11 20.14 13.27 -10.07
CA ASN A 11 21.12 13.22 -11.17
C ASN A 11 21.81 14.56 -11.50
N THR A 12 21.30 15.70 -11.05
CA THR A 12 22.02 16.98 -11.17
C THR A 12 23.32 16.99 -10.37
N ILE A 13 23.34 16.28 -9.23
CA ILE A 13 24.48 16.10 -8.32
C ILE A 13 25.22 14.80 -8.63
N LEU A 14 24.53 13.65 -8.58
CA LEU A 14 25.10 12.34 -8.86
C LEU A 14 25.00 12.02 -10.36
N LYS A 15 25.69 12.80 -11.18
CA LYS A 15 25.55 12.80 -12.65
C LYS A 15 25.68 11.42 -13.29
N ALA A 16 26.68 10.63 -12.89
CA ALA A 16 26.88 9.29 -13.44
C ALA A 16 25.95 8.25 -12.79
N TYR A 17 25.90 8.20 -11.46
CA TYR A 17 25.18 7.15 -10.73
C TYR A 17 23.65 7.29 -10.89
N ASP A 18 23.09 8.44 -10.54
CA ASP A 18 21.65 8.69 -10.68
C ASP A 18 21.25 8.98 -12.13
N GLY A 19 22.20 9.43 -12.96
CA GLY A 19 22.03 9.49 -14.41
C GLY A 19 21.78 8.11 -14.99
N ARG A 20 22.50 7.08 -14.51
CA ARG A 20 22.30 5.72 -15.00
C ARG A 20 20.90 5.17 -14.71
N PHE A 21 20.31 5.48 -13.55
CA PHE A 21 18.91 5.15 -13.26
C PHE A 21 17.96 5.81 -14.28
N LYS A 22 18.13 7.11 -14.51
CA LYS A 22 17.34 7.86 -15.50
C LYS A 22 17.45 7.24 -16.89
N ASP A 23 18.67 6.97 -17.34
CA ASP A 23 18.93 6.47 -18.70
C ASP A 23 18.37 5.06 -18.90
N ILE A 24 18.53 4.17 -17.90
CA ILE A 24 17.96 2.81 -17.96
C ILE A 24 16.43 2.87 -18.03
N PHE A 25 15.78 3.65 -17.17
CA PHE A 25 14.32 3.77 -17.20
C PHE A 25 13.82 4.34 -18.52
N GLN A 26 14.52 5.34 -19.08
CA GLN A 26 14.18 5.90 -20.38
C GLN A 26 14.28 4.85 -21.49
N GLU A 27 15.40 4.12 -21.54
CA GLU A 27 15.64 3.07 -22.53
C GLU A 27 14.58 1.96 -22.47
N VAL A 28 14.24 1.48 -21.28
CA VAL A 28 13.21 0.45 -21.07
C VAL A 28 11.83 0.98 -21.44
N TYR A 29 11.49 2.20 -21.03
CA TYR A 29 10.20 2.81 -21.37
C TYR A 29 10.01 2.91 -22.88
N GLU A 30 10.99 3.47 -23.59
CA GLU A 30 10.93 3.65 -25.05
C GLU A 30 10.85 2.32 -25.80
N LYS A 31 11.63 1.31 -25.38
CA LYS A 31 11.70 0.02 -26.07
C LYS A 31 10.50 -0.88 -25.80
N GLU A 32 9.96 -0.85 -24.58
CA GLU A 32 9.04 -1.90 -24.12
C GLU A 32 7.64 -1.38 -23.77
N PHE A 33 7.50 -0.13 -23.32
CA PHE A 33 6.26 0.33 -22.66
C PHE A 33 5.59 1.55 -23.32
N GLU A 34 6.32 2.37 -24.09
CA GLU A 34 5.83 3.66 -24.58
C GLU A 34 4.55 3.53 -25.40
N ALA A 35 4.50 2.58 -26.33
CA ALA A 35 3.34 2.37 -27.19
C ALA A 35 2.08 2.02 -26.38
N GLU A 36 2.21 1.13 -25.40
CA GLU A 36 1.10 0.72 -24.55
C GLU A 36 0.66 1.84 -23.59
N PHE A 37 1.61 2.58 -23.01
CA PHE A 37 1.31 3.72 -22.15
C PHE A 37 0.54 4.80 -22.92
N LYS A 38 0.99 5.15 -24.13
CA LYS A 38 0.29 6.11 -25.00
C LYS A 38 -1.11 5.63 -25.37
N ALA A 39 -1.28 4.36 -25.73
CA ALA A 39 -2.60 3.78 -26.03
C ALA A 39 -3.57 3.88 -24.84
N ARG A 40 -3.05 3.79 -23.61
CA ARG A 40 -3.81 3.93 -22.35
C ARG A 40 -3.90 5.37 -21.84
N LYS A 41 -3.36 6.36 -22.56
CA LYS A 41 -3.25 7.77 -22.15
C LYS A 41 -2.47 7.95 -20.83
N LEU A 42 -1.46 7.13 -20.63
CA LEU A 42 -0.52 7.19 -19.51
C LEU A 42 0.84 7.71 -20.00
N TRP A 43 1.71 8.06 -19.06
CA TRP A 43 3.06 8.54 -19.34
C TRP A 43 4.05 8.07 -18.27
N TYR A 44 5.32 8.12 -18.65
CA TYR A 44 6.47 8.01 -17.76
C TYR A 44 7.21 9.36 -17.74
N GLU A 45 7.66 9.80 -16.57
CA GLU A 45 8.45 11.02 -16.44
C GLU A 45 9.54 10.85 -15.37
N HIS A 46 10.76 11.30 -15.70
CA HIS A 46 11.82 11.48 -14.70
C HIS A 46 11.71 12.87 -14.05
N ARG A 47 11.82 12.93 -12.73
CA ARG A 47 11.88 14.16 -11.93
C ARG A 47 13.06 14.18 -10.99
N LEU A 48 13.47 15.39 -10.61
CA LEU A 48 14.38 15.53 -9.48
C LEU A 48 13.63 15.25 -8.18
N ILE A 49 14.29 14.59 -7.22
CA ILE A 49 13.67 14.16 -5.96
C ILE A 49 13.05 15.33 -5.18
N ASP A 50 13.68 16.51 -5.20
CA ASP A 50 13.18 17.74 -4.58
C ASP A 50 11.90 18.27 -5.26
N ASP A 51 11.78 18.17 -6.58
CA ASP A 51 10.54 18.52 -7.28
C ASP A 51 9.45 17.46 -7.07
N MET A 52 9.83 16.18 -7.00
CA MET A 52 8.88 15.09 -6.79
C MET A 52 8.23 15.14 -5.41
N VAL A 53 9.00 15.38 -4.33
CA VAL A 53 8.43 15.54 -2.98
C VAL A 53 7.54 16.78 -2.88
N ALA A 54 7.87 17.87 -3.58
CA ALA A 54 7.02 19.06 -3.61
C ALA A 54 5.73 18.82 -4.40
N SER A 55 5.80 18.03 -5.47
CA SER A 55 4.67 17.64 -6.31
C SER A 55 3.73 16.70 -5.56
N SER A 56 4.26 15.73 -4.81
CA SER A 56 3.45 14.78 -4.04
C SER A 56 2.61 15.45 -2.95
N LEU A 57 3.06 16.60 -2.42
CA LEU A 57 2.28 17.39 -1.47
C LEU A 57 1.12 18.18 -2.12
N LYS A 58 1.16 18.41 -3.43
CA LYS A 58 0.21 19.26 -4.14
C LYS A 58 -0.78 18.49 -5.02
N TRP A 59 -0.37 17.33 -5.51
CA TRP A 59 -1.18 16.51 -6.41
C TRP A 59 -2.21 15.67 -5.66
N SER A 60 -3.28 15.29 -6.35
CA SER A 60 -4.38 14.49 -5.80
C SER A 60 -4.08 12.98 -5.70
N GLY A 61 -2.80 12.56 -5.79
CA GLY A 61 -2.41 11.16 -5.91
C GLY A 61 -2.69 10.56 -7.30
N GLY A 62 -2.80 9.22 -7.38
CA GLY A 62 -3.14 8.52 -8.63
C GLY A 62 -1.98 8.30 -9.59
N TYR A 63 -0.78 8.06 -9.05
CA TYR A 63 0.43 7.77 -9.82
C TYR A 63 1.29 6.72 -9.10
N VAL A 64 2.19 6.07 -9.84
CA VAL A 64 3.24 5.23 -9.26
C VAL A 64 4.50 6.06 -9.12
N TRP A 65 5.06 6.12 -7.91
CA TRP A 65 6.34 6.76 -7.65
C TRP A 65 7.43 5.70 -7.53
N ALA A 66 8.27 5.61 -8.56
CA ALA A 66 9.49 4.80 -8.53
C ALA A 66 10.57 5.54 -7.74
N CYS A 67 10.85 5.05 -6.54
CA CYS A 67 11.92 5.53 -5.67
C CYS A 67 13.15 4.62 -5.75
N LYS A 68 14.33 5.20 -5.56
CA LYS A 68 15.53 4.42 -5.22
C LYS A 68 15.35 3.83 -3.81
N ASN A 69 16.17 2.84 -3.46
CA ASN A 69 16.05 2.09 -2.20
C ASN A 69 15.83 3.01 -0.96
N TYR A 70 16.77 3.92 -0.69
CA TYR A 70 16.68 4.84 0.45
C TYR A 70 15.48 5.80 0.35
N ASP A 71 15.21 6.37 -0.84
CA ASP A 71 14.08 7.27 -1.02
C ASP A 71 12.75 6.53 -0.81
N GLY A 72 12.67 5.25 -1.21
CA GLY A 72 11.48 4.42 -1.06
C GLY A 72 11.18 4.11 0.40
N ASP A 73 12.20 3.74 1.16
CA ASP A 73 12.11 3.48 2.60
C ASP A 73 11.52 4.71 3.32
N VAL A 74 12.16 5.88 3.18
CA VAL A 74 11.75 7.10 3.89
C VAL A 74 10.41 7.65 3.40
N GLN A 75 10.17 7.68 2.08
CA GLN A 75 8.96 8.31 1.53
C GLN A 75 7.74 7.41 1.71
N SER A 76 7.89 6.08 1.72
CA SER A 76 6.77 5.16 1.96
C SER A 76 6.17 5.35 3.35
N ASP A 77 7.00 5.53 4.38
CA ASP A 77 6.58 5.84 5.75
C ASP A 77 5.86 7.20 5.82
N THR A 78 6.41 8.21 5.13
CA THR A 78 5.81 9.55 5.08
C THR A 78 4.43 9.51 4.43
N VAL A 79 4.29 8.79 3.32
CA VAL A 79 3.01 8.58 2.64
C VAL A 79 2.05 7.80 3.55
N ALA A 80 2.48 6.70 4.15
CA ALA A 80 1.62 5.89 5.02
C ALA A 80 1.08 6.70 6.22
N GLN A 81 1.91 7.53 6.83
CA GLN A 81 1.48 8.43 7.89
C GLN A 81 0.55 9.55 7.38
N GLY A 82 0.81 10.10 6.18
CA GLY A 82 -0.04 11.10 5.54
C GLY A 82 -1.41 10.58 5.10
N PHE A 83 -1.53 9.27 4.84
CA PHE A 83 -2.79 8.56 4.58
C PHE A 83 -3.45 8.04 5.87
N GLY A 84 -2.97 8.48 7.05
CA GLY A 84 -3.60 8.28 8.35
C GLY A 84 -2.78 7.37 9.27
N SER A 85 -2.56 6.13 8.86
CA SER A 85 -1.88 5.13 9.70
C SER A 85 -1.09 4.14 8.84
N LEU A 86 0.07 3.71 9.36
CA LEU A 86 0.84 2.59 8.79
C LEU A 86 -0.01 1.31 8.67
N GLY A 87 -1.03 1.14 9.51
CA GLY A 87 -1.98 0.03 9.43
C GLY A 87 -2.87 0.02 8.19
N LEU A 88 -2.84 1.09 7.38
CA LEU A 88 -3.59 1.21 6.11
C LEU A 88 -2.72 1.01 4.86
N MET A 89 -1.42 0.71 5.02
CA MET A 89 -0.50 0.54 3.91
C MET A 89 -0.20 -0.94 3.64
N THR A 90 -0.27 -1.34 2.38
CA THR A 90 0.16 -2.68 1.92
C THR A 90 1.54 -2.61 1.29
N SER A 91 2.39 -3.59 1.53
CA SER A 91 3.65 -3.78 0.79
C SER A 91 3.55 -5.02 -0.08
N VAL A 92 4.01 -4.91 -1.33
CA VAL A 92 4.01 -6.00 -2.29
C VAL A 92 5.30 -5.95 -3.09
N LEU A 93 6.19 -6.92 -2.85
CA LEU A 93 7.39 -7.13 -3.65
C LEU A 93 7.04 -7.98 -4.87
N MET A 94 7.31 -7.46 -6.07
CA MET A 94 7.07 -8.16 -7.33
C MET A 94 8.39 -8.39 -8.07
N THR A 95 8.61 -9.61 -8.51
CA THR A 95 9.74 -9.96 -9.37
C THR A 95 9.60 -9.36 -10.78
N PRO A 96 10.71 -9.13 -11.52
CA PRO A 96 10.66 -8.45 -12.82
C PRO A 96 9.82 -9.15 -13.89
N ASP A 97 9.63 -10.47 -13.79
CA ASP A 97 8.78 -11.23 -14.72
C ASP A 97 7.27 -11.08 -14.43
N GLY A 98 6.90 -10.41 -13.33
CA GLY A 98 5.53 -10.21 -12.89
C GLY A 98 4.82 -11.46 -12.40
N LYS A 99 5.53 -12.58 -12.20
CA LYS A 99 4.95 -13.89 -11.84
C LYS A 99 5.08 -14.19 -10.36
N THR A 100 6.17 -13.78 -9.72
CA THR A 100 6.38 -14.03 -8.28
C THR A 100 6.10 -12.76 -7.50
N VAL A 101 5.30 -12.89 -6.45
CA VAL A 101 4.91 -11.83 -5.53
C VAL A 101 5.12 -12.29 -4.10
N GLU A 102 5.68 -11.41 -3.29
CA GLU A 102 5.67 -11.46 -1.83
C GLU A 102 4.82 -10.28 -1.34
N ALA A 103 3.94 -10.51 -0.36
CA ALA A 103 3.00 -9.52 0.14
C ALA A 103 3.07 -9.50 1.67
N GLU A 104 3.34 -8.32 2.22
CA GLU A 104 3.52 -8.10 3.65
C GLU A 104 2.77 -6.84 4.11
N ALA A 105 2.63 -6.70 5.42
CA ALA A 105 2.25 -5.43 6.02
C ALA A 105 3.46 -4.48 5.97
N ALA A 106 3.27 -3.22 5.60
CA ALA A 106 4.36 -2.26 5.50
C ALA A 106 4.96 -1.83 6.87
N HIS A 107 4.35 -2.26 7.98
CA HIS A 107 4.79 -1.91 9.33
C HIS A 107 5.54 -3.06 10.02
N GLY A 108 6.37 -2.72 11.01
CA GLY A 108 7.04 -3.69 11.85
C GLY A 108 6.12 -4.43 12.84
N THR A 109 6.71 -5.16 13.77
CA THR A 109 6.02 -6.10 14.69
C THR A 109 5.23 -5.45 15.84
N VAL A 110 5.06 -4.13 15.84
CA VAL A 110 4.30 -3.36 16.86
C VAL A 110 4.68 -3.74 18.31
N THR A 111 5.98 -3.81 18.60
CA THR A 111 6.54 -4.33 19.87
C THR A 111 5.93 -3.68 21.12
N ARG A 112 5.57 -2.39 21.05
CA ARG A 112 4.91 -1.68 22.16
C ARG A 112 3.58 -2.34 22.55
N HIS A 113 2.72 -2.65 21.59
CA HIS A 113 1.46 -3.34 21.84
C HIS A 113 1.70 -4.79 22.27
N TYR A 114 2.72 -5.45 21.70
CA TYR A 114 3.08 -6.80 22.13
C TYR A 114 3.44 -6.88 23.62
N ARG A 115 4.15 -5.88 24.17
CA ARG A 115 4.44 -5.81 25.61
C ARG A 115 3.21 -5.61 26.49
N GLN A 116 2.19 -4.90 26.00
CA GLN A 116 0.91 -4.74 26.68
C GLN A 116 0.15 -6.08 26.68
N HIS A 117 0.08 -6.73 25.51
CA HIS A 117 -0.51 -8.06 25.38
C HIS A 117 0.12 -9.09 26.32
N GLN A 118 1.46 -9.11 26.46
CA GLN A 118 2.15 -10.01 27.39
C GLN A 118 1.77 -9.82 28.86
N LYS A 119 1.27 -8.64 29.23
CA LYS A 119 0.77 -8.33 30.58
C LYS A 119 -0.72 -8.64 30.75
N GLY A 120 -1.39 -9.17 29.72
CA GLY A 120 -2.84 -9.36 29.69
C GLY A 120 -3.64 -8.07 29.48
N GLU A 121 -2.98 -6.98 29.08
CA GLU A 121 -3.66 -5.73 28.76
C GLU A 121 -4.35 -5.82 27.40
N GLU A 122 -5.54 -5.23 27.29
CA GLU A 122 -6.24 -5.11 26.02
C GLU A 122 -5.49 -4.16 25.07
N THR A 123 -5.37 -4.53 23.80
CA THR A 123 -4.68 -3.74 22.77
C THR A 123 -5.66 -3.34 21.67
N SER A 124 -5.35 -2.26 20.95
CA SER A 124 -6.05 -1.87 19.72
C SER A 124 -5.02 -1.69 18.61
N THR A 125 -4.50 -2.82 18.14
CA THR A 125 -3.58 -2.89 17.01
C THR A 125 -4.38 -3.03 15.73
N ASN A 126 -4.15 -2.14 14.77
CA ASN A 126 -4.78 -2.21 13.46
C ASN A 126 -4.31 -3.45 12.69
N SER A 127 -5.25 -4.29 12.27
CA SER A 127 -4.99 -5.53 11.54
C SER A 127 -5.19 -5.41 10.03
N ILE A 128 -5.61 -4.26 9.50
CA ILE A 128 -5.98 -4.08 8.08
C ILE A 128 -4.81 -4.39 7.16
N ALA A 129 -3.63 -3.82 7.39
CA ALA A 129 -2.44 -4.09 6.57
C ALA A 129 -2.08 -5.59 6.57
N SER A 130 -2.18 -6.28 7.71
CA SER A 130 -1.95 -7.72 7.79
C SER A 130 -3.00 -8.54 7.04
N ILE A 131 -4.28 -8.15 7.13
CA ILE A 131 -5.37 -8.77 6.35
C ILE A 131 -5.11 -8.56 4.85
N PHE A 132 -4.70 -7.35 4.45
CA PHE A 132 -4.46 -7.03 3.06
C PHE A 132 -3.22 -7.73 2.52
N ALA A 133 -2.20 -8.02 3.33
CA ALA A 133 -1.09 -8.88 2.91
C ALA A 133 -1.59 -10.27 2.47
N TRP A 134 -2.51 -10.87 3.26
CA TRP A 134 -3.17 -12.12 2.88
C TRP A 134 -3.99 -11.97 1.60
N THR A 135 -4.90 -10.99 1.51
CA THR A 135 -5.77 -10.84 0.33
C THR A 135 -4.97 -10.53 -0.94
N ARG A 136 -3.89 -9.75 -0.85
CA ARG A 136 -3.00 -9.47 -1.98
C ARG A 136 -2.29 -10.74 -2.47
N GLY A 137 -1.78 -11.56 -1.55
CA GLY A 137 -1.22 -12.88 -1.89
C GLY A 137 -2.25 -13.81 -2.54
N LEU A 138 -3.46 -13.89 -1.96
CA LEU A 138 -4.56 -14.70 -2.48
C LEU A 138 -5.04 -14.22 -3.85
N ALA A 139 -5.16 -12.90 -4.05
CA ALA A 139 -5.55 -12.32 -5.33
C ALA A 139 -4.52 -12.62 -6.44
N HIS A 140 -3.22 -12.61 -6.11
CA HIS A 140 -2.18 -13.01 -7.04
C HIS A 140 -2.23 -14.51 -7.36
N ARG A 141 -2.41 -15.36 -6.33
CA ARG A 141 -2.63 -16.80 -6.52
C ARG A 141 -3.84 -17.08 -7.42
N ALA A 142 -4.96 -16.41 -7.16
CA ALA A 142 -6.17 -16.50 -7.94
C ALA A 142 -5.95 -16.14 -9.41
N LYS A 143 -5.15 -15.10 -9.69
CA LYS A 143 -4.76 -14.72 -11.05
C LYS A 143 -3.92 -15.81 -11.74
N LEU A 144 -2.98 -16.42 -11.02
CA LEU A 144 -2.13 -17.48 -11.58
C LEU A 144 -2.90 -18.77 -11.87
N ASP A 145 -3.95 -19.05 -11.09
CA ASP A 145 -4.78 -20.26 -11.20
C ASP A 145 -6.06 -20.08 -12.02
N ASP A 146 -6.33 -18.87 -12.51
CA ASP A 146 -7.63 -18.49 -13.08
C ASP A 146 -8.82 -18.83 -12.14
N ASN A 147 -8.62 -18.63 -10.83
CA ASN A 147 -9.59 -18.97 -9.79
C ASN A 147 -10.47 -17.76 -9.41
N ALA A 148 -11.64 -17.66 -10.06
CA ALA A 148 -12.58 -16.57 -9.84
C ALA A 148 -13.15 -16.52 -8.41
N GLU A 149 -13.34 -17.67 -7.74
CA GLU A 149 -13.88 -17.72 -6.38
C GLU A 149 -12.89 -17.16 -5.36
N LEU A 150 -11.61 -17.55 -5.47
CA LEU A 150 -10.55 -17.03 -4.61
C LEU A 150 -10.35 -15.53 -4.82
N LYS A 151 -10.43 -15.06 -6.07
CA LYS A 151 -10.42 -13.63 -6.38
C LYS A 151 -11.58 -12.91 -5.71
N ARG A 152 -12.81 -13.42 -5.85
CA ARG A 152 -14.00 -12.84 -5.23
C ARG A 152 -13.85 -12.76 -3.71
N PHE A 153 -13.34 -13.81 -3.07
CA PHE A 153 -13.10 -13.82 -1.63
C PHE A 153 -12.14 -12.71 -1.20
N ALA A 154 -10.97 -12.62 -1.86
CA ALA A 154 -9.95 -11.62 -1.54
C ALA A 154 -10.47 -10.18 -1.72
N GLU A 155 -11.17 -9.90 -2.84
CA GLU A 155 -11.76 -8.59 -3.11
C GLU A 155 -12.90 -8.24 -2.13
N THR A 156 -13.70 -9.24 -1.73
CA THR A 156 -14.80 -9.04 -0.77
C THR A 156 -14.25 -8.72 0.62
N LEU A 157 -13.20 -9.44 1.07
CA LEU A 157 -12.57 -9.18 2.36
C LEU A 157 -11.94 -7.77 2.42
N GLU A 158 -11.23 -7.34 1.37
CA GLU A 158 -10.70 -5.95 1.31
C GLU A 158 -11.84 -4.92 1.42
N LYS A 159 -12.95 -5.15 0.71
CA LYS A 159 -14.13 -4.28 0.75
C LYS A 159 -14.77 -4.25 2.13
N VAL A 160 -14.90 -5.39 2.81
CA VAL A 160 -15.45 -5.50 4.15
C VAL A 160 -14.61 -4.71 5.17
N CYS A 161 -13.29 -4.76 5.08
CA CYS A 161 -12.41 -3.95 5.93
C CYS A 161 -12.70 -2.45 5.78
N ILE A 162 -12.76 -1.97 4.53
CA ILE A 162 -13.03 -0.56 4.23
C ILE A 162 -14.41 -0.16 4.77
N GLN A 163 -15.45 -0.92 4.43
CA GLN A 163 -16.82 -0.62 4.84
C GLN A 163 -17.02 -0.67 6.35
N THR A 164 -16.29 -1.54 7.06
CA THR A 164 -16.34 -1.62 8.53
C THR A 164 -15.81 -0.34 9.17
N VAL A 165 -14.68 0.18 8.68
CA VAL A 165 -14.12 1.47 9.12
C VAL A 165 -15.05 2.63 8.76
N GLU A 166 -15.56 2.68 7.52
CA GLU A 166 -16.50 3.72 7.06
C GLU A 166 -17.81 3.72 7.86
N SER A 167 -18.22 2.57 8.39
CA SER A 167 -19.39 2.42 9.27
C SER A 167 -19.12 2.81 10.72
N GLY A 168 -17.92 3.31 11.04
CA GLY A 168 -17.54 3.81 12.37
C GLY A 168 -16.89 2.78 13.29
N PHE A 169 -16.69 1.54 12.84
CA PHE A 169 -16.03 0.49 13.62
C PHE A 169 -14.55 0.41 13.22
N MET A 170 -13.66 0.90 14.08
CA MET A 170 -12.24 1.00 13.75
C MET A 170 -11.35 0.83 14.98
N THR A 171 -10.06 0.61 14.76
CA THR A 171 -9.05 0.57 15.81
C THR A 171 -8.63 1.99 16.25
N LYS A 172 -7.97 2.06 17.41
CA LYS A 172 -7.65 3.31 18.11
C LYS A 172 -6.80 4.26 17.27
N ASP A 173 -5.87 3.74 16.49
CA ASP A 173 -5.02 4.55 15.60
C ASP A 173 -5.85 5.37 14.59
N LEU A 174 -6.90 4.79 14.01
CA LEU A 174 -7.78 5.46 13.05
C LEU A 174 -8.74 6.43 13.76
N SER A 175 -9.28 6.00 14.88
CA SER A 175 -10.21 6.79 15.69
C SER A 175 -9.61 8.13 16.12
N LEU A 176 -8.33 8.13 16.52
CA LEU A 176 -7.62 9.34 16.95
C LEU A 176 -7.43 10.38 15.82
N LEU A 177 -7.52 9.97 14.55
CA LEU A 177 -7.43 10.88 13.40
C LEU A 177 -8.75 11.62 13.15
N ILE A 178 -9.88 11.06 13.61
CA ILE A 178 -11.21 11.63 13.46
C ILE A 178 -11.48 12.65 14.57
N GLY A 179 -11.21 12.28 15.81
CA GLY A 179 -11.40 13.15 16.97
C GLY A 179 -11.25 12.44 18.31
N PRO A 180 -11.14 13.20 19.41
CA PRO A 180 -10.89 12.64 20.74
C PRO A 180 -12.03 11.75 21.28
N ASP A 181 -13.26 12.00 20.83
CA ASP A 181 -14.47 11.33 21.33
C ASP A 181 -14.93 10.16 20.44
N GLN A 182 -14.20 9.88 19.35
CA GLN A 182 -14.54 8.78 18.45
C GLN A 182 -14.33 7.44 19.17
N PRO A 183 -15.33 6.53 19.19
CA PRO A 183 -15.16 5.21 19.77
C PRO A 183 -14.27 4.33 18.89
N TRP A 184 -13.58 3.37 19.53
CA TRP A 184 -12.72 2.40 18.87
C TRP A 184 -12.91 1.00 19.46
N LEU A 185 -12.47 -0.01 18.70
CA LEU A 185 -12.49 -1.42 19.08
C LEU A 185 -11.10 -1.93 19.44
N SER A 186 -11.02 -2.90 20.35
CA SER A 186 -9.79 -3.65 20.57
C SER A 186 -9.43 -4.49 19.35
N THR A 187 -8.20 -5.01 19.32
CA THR A 187 -7.70 -5.85 18.21
C THR A 187 -8.65 -7.02 17.93
N THR A 188 -9.10 -7.71 18.98
CA THR A 188 -10.04 -8.83 18.88
C THR A 188 -11.43 -8.35 18.48
N GLY A 189 -11.94 -7.29 19.11
CA GLY A 189 -13.26 -6.74 18.77
C GLY A 189 -13.37 -6.27 17.32
N PHE A 190 -12.29 -5.70 16.76
CA PHE A 190 -12.24 -5.33 15.35
C PHE A 190 -12.20 -6.56 14.44
N LEU A 191 -11.41 -7.59 14.75
CA LEU A 191 -11.38 -8.85 13.99
C LEU A 191 -12.73 -9.56 14.00
N ASP A 192 -13.39 -9.64 15.15
CA ASP A 192 -14.74 -10.23 15.29
C ASP A 192 -15.75 -9.46 14.42
N LYS A 193 -15.63 -8.13 14.37
CA LYS A 193 -16.49 -7.29 13.54
C LYS A 193 -16.26 -7.48 12.05
N ILE A 194 -15.01 -7.69 11.64
CA ILE A 194 -14.66 -8.04 10.25
C ILE A 194 -15.23 -9.41 9.89
N ASP A 195 -15.11 -10.42 10.74
CA ASP A 195 -15.69 -11.75 10.49
C ASP A 195 -17.23 -11.67 10.38
N GLU A 196 -17.90 -11.00 11.32
CA GLU A 196 -19.36 -10.78 11.27
C GLU A 196 -19.80 -10.19 9.92
N ASN A 197 -19.09 -9.18 9.43
CA ASN A 197 -19.42 -8.51 8.17
C ASN A 197 -19.03 -9.36 6.95
N LEU A 198 -17.94 -10.13 7.03
CA LEU A 198 -17.53 -11.04 5.97
C LEU A 198 -18.54 -12.18 5.78
N GLN A 199 -19.01 -12.80 6.86
CA GLN A 199 -20.03 -13.84 6.81
C GLN A 199 -21.30 -13.34 6.12
N LYS A 200 -21.74 -12.11 6.42
CA LYS A 200 -22.89 -11.47 5.76
C LYS A 200 -22.66 -11.16 4.27
N ALA A 201 -21.43 -10.84 3.88
CA ALA A 201 -21.09 -10.52 2.50
C ALA A 201 -20.88 -11.76 1.63
N MET A 202 -20.53 -12.89 2.25
CA MET A 202 -20.24 -14.16 1.58
C MET A 202 -21.41 -15.16 1.61
N GLY A 203 -22.29 -15.08 2.60
CA GLY A 203 -23.53 -15.86 2.70
C GLY A 203 -24.62 -15.36 1.76
#